data_AF-A0A1R1YDA9-F1
#
_entry.id   AF-A0A1R1YDA9-F1
#
_cell.length_a   1.000
_cell.length_b   1.000
_cell.length_c   1.000
_cell.angle_alpha   90.00
_cell.angle_beta   90.00
_cell.angle_gamma   90.00
#
_symmetry.space_group_name_H-M   'P 1'
#
loop_
_entity.id
_entity.type
_entity.pdbx_description
1 polymer ?
#
loop_
_entity_poly.entity_id
_entity_poly.type
_entity_poly.pdbx_seq_one_letter_code
_entity_poly.pdbx_strand_id
1 'polypeptide(L)'
;MIFSLKYLFVLASIYPIINVASHNAESGDHGHDHDDDEELGELTLKNINKAMENIQIGEFQKFTPEDAVLWEQFTPESYKEWIPSEATDINPETGEKYKIYTGEWALEKPYMMKSLENDYGLTVKSKSRLHAISKKFDKVFNPKGKSFIIQ
;
A
#
# COMPACT_ATOMS: atom_id res chain seq x y z
N MET A 1 -44.27 2.96 -17.40
CA MET A 1 -43.42 4.17 -17.30
C MET A 1 -42.19 3.76 -16.51
N ILE A 2 -41.12 3.35 -17.19
CA ILE A 2 -39.96 2.63 -16.62
C ILE A 2 -38.75 3.53 -16.82
N PHE A 3 -38.17 4.03 -15.72
CA PHE A 3 -36.91 4.78 -15.74
C PHE A 3 -35.72 3.87 -15.38
N SER A 4 -34.65 4.10 -16.11
CA SER A 4 -33.45 3.29 -16.29
C SER A 4 -32.49 3.30 -15.08
N LEU A 5 -32.05 2.12 -14.69
CA LEU A 5 -31.02 1.85 -13.67
C LEU A 5 -29.62 1.95 -14.29
N LYS A 6 -29.08 3.17 -14.40
CA LYS A 6 -27.65 3.44 -14.61
C LYS A 6 -27.31 4.61 -13.68
N TYR A 7 -26.13 4.57 -13.06
CA TYR A 7 -25.61 5.52 -12.05
C TYR A 7 -25.97 5.18 -10.59
N LEU A 8 -25.48 4.04 -10.13
CA LEU A 8 -25.10 3.84 -8.73
C LEU A 8 -23.63 3.41 -8.76
N PHE A 9 -22.79 3.97 -7.88
CA PHE A 9 -21.32 3.81 -7.79
C PHE A 9 -20.46 4.79 -8.60
N VAL A 10 -20.55 6.08 -8.26
CA VAL A 10 -19.37 6.97 -8.05
C VAL A 10 -19.84 8.04 -7.05
N LEU A 11 -18.95 8.54 -6.20
CA LEU A 11 -19.10 9.63 -5.20
C LEU A 11 -19.13 9.18 -3.73
N ALA A 12 -18.12 8.43 -3.30
CA ALA A 12 -17.67 8.41 -1.91
C ALA A 12 -16.15 8.65 -1.81
N SER A 13 -15.64 9.58 -2.62
CA SER A 13 -14.32 10.15 -2.39
C SER A 13 -14.47 11.66 -2.49
N ILE A 14 -13.98 12.35 -1.46
CA ILE A 14 -13.94 13.80 -1.28
C ILE A 14 -15.19 14.33 -0.58
N TYR A 15 -15.12 14.46 0.74
CA TYR A 15 -15.22 15.77 1.38
C TYR A 15 -14.53 15.74 2.75
N PRO A 16 -13.43 16.50 2.95
CA PRO A 16 -13.04 16.97 4.27
C PRO A 16 -13.87 18.22 4.59
N ILE A 17 -14.16 18.46 5.87
CA ILE A 17 -14.01 19.74 6.58
C ILE A 17 -14.65 19.55 7.95
N ILE A 18 -13.77 19.56 8.95
CA ILE A 18 -14.09 19.71 10.36
C ILE A 18 -14.81 21.05 10.53
N ASN A 19 -16.05 21.01 10.99
CA ASN A 19 -16.72 22.17 11.57
C ASN A 19 -17.03 21.83 13.03
N VAL A 20 -16.14 22.27 13.93
CA VAL A 20 -16.46 22.38 15.35
C VAL A 20 -17.35 23.61 15.49
N ALA A 21 -18.66 23.39 15.53
CA ALA A 21 -19.61 24.39 16.01
C ALA A 21 -20.04 23.98 17.41
N SER A 22 -19.61 24.79 18.38
CA SER A 22 -20.10 24.83 19.75
C SER A 22 -21.63 24.88 19.77
N HIS A 23 -22.26 24.00 20.54
CA HIS A 23 -23.47 24.34 21.28
C HIS A 23 -23.49 23.58 22.60
N ASN A 24 -23.33 24.32 23.69
CA ASN A 24 -23.87 23.93 24.98
C ASN A 24 -25.39 24.05 24.89
N ALA A 25 -26.13 22.97 25.11
CA ALA A 25 -27.53 23.02 25.50
C ALA A 25 -27.83 21.83 26.40
N GLU A 26 -28.38 22.17 27.55
CA GLU A 26 -28.81 21.32 28.66
C GLU A 26 -29.98 20.39 28.30
N SER A 27 -30.18 19.42 29.20
CA SER A 27 -31.45 18.76 29.58
C SER A 27 -31.86 17.46 28.90
N GLY A 28 -32.21 16.48 29.74
CA GLY A 28 -33.43 15.69 29.58
C GLY A 28 -33.27 14.26 29.07
N ASP A 29 -33.16 13.33 30.02
CA ASP A 29 -33.80 12.00 30.07
C ASP A 29 -34.68 11.60 28.85
N HIS A 30 -34.26 10.57 28.10
CA HIS A 30 -35.05 9.35 27.92
C HIS A 30 -34.31 8.28 27.10
N GLY A 31 -34.26 7.08 27.68
CA GLY A 31 -33.67 5.90 27.06
C GLY A 31 -34.46 5.40 25.86
N HIS A 32 -33.73 4.97 24.84
CA HIS A 32 -34.18 3.97 23.89
C HIS A 32 -32.98 3.12 23.51
N ASP A 33 -33.01 1.88 24.00
CA ASP A 33 -32.03 0.83 23.72
C ASP A 33 -31.98 0.56 22.21
N HIS A 34 -30.87 0.97 21.61
CA HIS A 34 -30.33 0.37 20.40
C HIS A 34 -28.86 0.04 20.71
N ASP A 35 -28.69 -0.97 21.56
CA ASP A 35 -27.43 -1.71 21.61
C ASP A 35 -27.24 -2.41 20.24
N ASP A 36 -26.00 -2.44 19.77
CA ASP A 36 -25.47 -3.11 18.57
C ASP A 36 -25.08 -2.20 17.38
N ASP A 37 -24.89 -0.90 17.60
CA ASP A 37 -23.81 -0.22 16.88
C ASP A 37 -22.50 -0.68 17.55
N GLU A 38 -21.89 -1.75 17.03
CA GLU A 38 -20.51 -2.11 17.35
C GLU A 38 -19.67 -0.87 17.02
N GLU A 39 -19.41 -0.05 18.04
CA GLU A 39 -18.56 1.13 17.96
C GLU A 39 -17.22 0.62 17.46
N LEU A 40 -16.99 0.69 16.14
CA LEU A 40 -15.72 0.43 15.50
C LEU A 40 -14.76 1.44 16.12
N GLY A 41 -14.19 1.06 17.26
CA GLY A 41 -13.39 1.95 18.09
C GLY A 41 -12.34 2.59 17.20
N GLU A 42 -12.19 3.91 17.31
CA GLU A 42 -11.28 4.66 16.45
C GLU A 42 -9.95 3.89 16.29
N LEU A 43 -9.51 3.72 15.04
CA LEU A 43 -8.21 3.15 14.68
C LEU A 43 -7.10 4.10 15.12
N THR A 44 -6.95 4.24 16.43
CA THR A 44 -5.89 5.00 17.06
C THR A 44 -4.65 4.12 17.17
N LEU A 45 -3.47 4.73 17.05
CA LEU A 45 -2.19 4.04 17.28
C LEU A 45 -2.16 3.34 18.65
N LYS A 46 -2.84 3.92 19.64
CA LYS A 46 -2.96 3.36 20.99
C LYS A 46 -3.73 2.04 21.02
N ASN A 47 -4.86 1.98 20.31
CA ASN A 47 -5.68 0.77 20.25
C ASN A 47 -4.98 -0.35 19.45
N ILE A 48 -4.29 0.01 18.36
CA ILE A 48 -3.48 -0.93 17.57
C ILE A 48 -2.35 -1.50 18.42
N ASN A 49 -1.58 -0.66 19.12
CA ASN A 49 -0.48 -1.13 19.95
C ASN A 49 -0.97 -2.07 21.06
N LYS A 50 -2.08 -1.74 21.73
CA LYS A 50 -2.69 -2.59 22.77
C LYS A 50 -3.13 -3.95 22.21
N ALA A 51 -3.69 -4.00 21.00
CA ALA A 51 -4.05 -5.26 20.36
C ALA A 51 -2.81 -6.11 19.99
N MET A 52 -1.71 -5.47 19.62
CA MET A 52 -0.46 -6.15 19.25
C MET A 52 0.38 -6.66 20.44
N GLU A 53 0.20 -6.12 21.65
CA GLU A 53 1.00 -6.50 22.84
C GLU A 53 0.96 -8.00 23.17
N ASN A 54 -0.11 -8.70 22.80
CA ASN A 54 -0.31 -10.13 23.10
C ASN A 54 -0.15 -11.05 21.89
N ILE A 55 0.23 -10.52 20.73
CA ILE A 55 0.41 -11.32 19.51
C ILE A 55 1.83 -11.89 19.49
N GLN A 56 1.94 -13.21 19.45
CA GLN A 56 3.22 -13.86 19.17
C GLN A 56 3.53 -13.72 17.67
N ILE A 57 4.47 -12.83 17.35
CA ILE A 57 4.93 -12.61 15.97
C ILE A 57 5.83 -13.78 15.56
N GLY A 58 5.48 -14.44 14.45
CA GLY A 58 6.32 -15.49 13.85
C GLY A 58 7.48 -14.91 13.04
N GLU A 59 8.43 -15.74 12.63
CA GLU A 59 9.49 -15.34 11.71
C GLU A 59 9.11 -15.61 10.26
N PHE A 60 9.47 -14.69 9.37
CA PHE A 60 9.37 -14.88 7.93
C PHE A 60 10.11 -16.16 7.50
N GLN A 61 9.42 -16.99 6.73
CA GLN A 61 9.98 -18.20 6.12
C GLN A 61 10.00 -18.04 4.60
N LYS A 62 11.19 -18.13 4.01
CA LYS A 62 11.35 -18.07 2.55
C LYS A 62 10.68 -19.29 1.92
N PHE A 63 9.96 -19.07 0.83
CA PHE A 63 9.33 -20.13 0.04
C PHE A 63 9.83 -20.03 -1.40
N THR A 64 10.12 -21.16 -2.03
CA THR A 64 10.55 -21.18 -3.43
C THR A 64 9.67 -22.17 -4.19
N PRO A 65 8.74 -21.70 -5.03
CA PRO A 65 7.94 -22.57 -5.87
C PRO A 65 8.80 -23.21 -6.96
N GLU A 66 8.44 -24.43 -7.38
CA GLU A 66 9.19 -25.18 -8.40
C GLU A 66 9.02 -24.58 -9.82
N ASP A 67 7.82 -24.07 -10.13
CA ASP A 67 7.43 -23.69 -11.50
C ASP A 67 7.30 -22.17 -11.73
N ALA A 68 7.80 -21.32 -10.83
CA ALA A 68 7.76 -19.88 -11.03
C ALA A 68 8.83 -19.40 -12.02
N VAL A 69 8.45 -18.46 -12.88
CA VAL A 69 9.39 -17.74 -13.76
C VAL A 69 10.12 -16.63 -13.01
N LEU A 70 9.38 -15.88 -12.21
CA LEU A 70 9.89 -14.88 -11.28
C LEU A 70 9.17 -15.10 -9.96
N TRP A 71 9.93 -15.20 -8.87
CA TRP A 71 9.40 -15.26 -7.52
C TRP A 71 10.20 -14.32 -6.64
N GLU A 72 9.57 -13.24 -6.19
CA GLU A 72 10.21 -12.21 -5.39
C GLU A 72 9.52 -12.13 -4.03
N GLN A 73 10.31 -12.20 -2.97
CA GLN A 73 9.85 -12.07 -1.58
C GLN A 73 10.61 -10.98 -0.82
N PHE A 74 11.39 -10.17 -1.56
CA PHE A 74 12.16 -9.03 -1.08
C PHE A 74 13.04 -9.35 0.13
N THR A 75 13.93 -10.33 0.00
CA THR A 75 15.00 -10.51 0.99
C THR A 75 16.11 -9.48 0.76
N PRO A 76 16.98 -9.21 1.77
CA PRO A 76 18.13 -8.34 1.59
C PRO A 76 19.05 -8.73 0.41
N GLU A 77 19.08 -10.01 0.07
CA GLU A 77 19.82 -10.55 -1.06
C GLU A 77 19.11 -10.29 -2.38
N SER A 78 17.82 -10.61 -2.50
CA SER A 78 17.08 -10.47 -3.76
C SER A 78 16.85 -9.01 -4.14
N TYR A 79 16.74 -8.09 -3.17
CA TYR A 79 16.62 -6.66 -3.43
C TYR A 79 17.80 -6.10 -4.23
N LYS A 80 19.01 -6.67 -4.10
CA LYS A 80 20.21 -6.21 -4.82
C LYS A 80 20.10 -6.41 -6.34
N GLU A 81 19.18 -7.24 -6.80
CA GLU A 81 18.93 -7.50 -8.22
C GLU A 81 17.95 -6.50 -8.85
N TRP A 82 17.32 -5.66 -8.02
CA TRP A 82 16.42 -4.60 -8.48
C TRP A 82 17.20 -3.31 -8.74
N ILE A 83 17.06 -2.79 -9.95
CA ILE A 83 17.85 -1.68 -10.47
C ILE A 83 16.93 -0.48 -10.73
N PRO A 84 17.12 0.65 -10.03
CA PRO A 84 16.44 1.90 -10.33
C PRO A 84 16.75 2.37 -11.76
N SER A 85 15.77 3.02 -12.40
CA SER A 85 15.95 3.50 -13.77
C SER A 85 16.94 4.66 -13.83
N GLU A 86 17.94 4.52 -14.70
CA GLU A 86 18.92 5.57 -15.03
C GLU A 86 18.53 6.32 -16.31
N ALA A 87 17.26 6.28 -16.71
CA ALA A 87 16.78 6.98 -17.89
C ALA A 87 16.89 8.51 -17.72
N THR A 88 17.32 9.16 -18.79
CA THR A 88 17.63 10.59 -18.81
C THR A 88 16.97 11.27 -20.00
N ASP A 89 16.63 12.53 -19.83
CA ASP A 89 16.13 13.40 -20.90
C ASP A 89 16.96 14.70 -20.96
N ILE A 90 16.70 15.51 -21.99
CA ILE A 90 17.39 16.79 -22.23
C ILE A 90 16.39 17.92 -22.03
N ASN A 91 16.75 18.92 -21.23
CA ASN A 91 15.96 20.13 -21.09
C ASN A 91 16.01 20.92 -22.42
N PRO A 92 14.86 21.21 -23.06
CA PRO A 92 14.83 21.86 -24.37
C PRO A 92 15.28 23.32 -24.33
N GLU A 93 15.19 23.99 -23.18
CA GLU A 93 15.57 25.39 -23.01
C GLU A 93 17.05 25.55 -22.67
N THR A 94 17.58 24.70 -21.77
CA THR A 94 18.96 24.82 -21.27
C THR A 94 19.94 23.87 -21.98
N GLY A 95 19.44 22.83 -22.65
CA GLY A 95 20.27 21.76 -23.22
C GLY A 95 20.87 20.80 -22.20
N GLU A 96 20.55 20.95 -20.91
CA GLU A 96 21.13 20.13 -19.85
C GLU A 96 20.47 18.74 -19.75
N LYS A 97 21.29 17.73 -19.50
CA LYS A 97 20.83 16.35 -19.30
C LYS A 97 20.38 16.16 -17.85
N TYR A 98 19.19 15.60 -17.64
CA TYR A 98 18.66 15.30 -16.31
C TYR A 98 18.10 13.88 -16.21
N LYS A 99 18.04 13.33 -14.99
CA LYS A 99 17.40 12.04 -14.71
C LYS A 99 15.88 12.19 -14.68
N ILE A 100 15.18 11.32 -15.41
CA ILE A 100 13.71 11.32 -15.45
C ILE A 100 13.15 10.79 -14.13
N TYR A 101 13.69 9.66 -13.67
CA TYR A 101 13.25 8.98 -12.45
C TYR A 101 14.20 9.33 -11.31
N THR A 102 13.72 10.20 -10.43
CA THR A 102 14.46 10.69 -9.24
C THR A 102 13.86 10.16 -7.95
N GLY A 103 12.99 9.15 -8.06
CA GLY A 103 12.34 8.50 -6.94
C GLY A 103 13.26 7.53 -6.21
N GLU A 104 13.16 7.51 -4.88
CA GLU A 104 13.98 6.67 -4.01
C GLU A 104 13.20 5.43 -3.52
N TRP A 105 13.91 4.32 -3.43
CA TRP A 105 13.41 3.01 -2.98
C TRP A 105 14.21 2.53 -1.78
N ALA A 106 13.54 1.80 -0.88
CA ALA A 106 14.21 1.12 0.22
C ALA A 106 13.57 -0.24 0.49
N LEU A 107 14.33 -1.11 1.15
CA LEU A 107 13.85 -2.35 1.71
C LEU A 107 13.51 -2.14 3.18
N GLU A 108 12.24 -2.26 3.56
CA GLU A 108 11.78 -1.92 4.90
C GLU A 108 10.80 -2.95 5.46
N LYS A 109 10.77 -3.07 6.80
CA LYS A 109 9.76 -3.86 7.52
C LYS A 109 8.50 -3.00 7.75
N PRO A 110 7.30 -3.60 7.82
CA PRO A 110 6.11 -2.91 8.28
C PRO A 110 6.31 -2.32 9.69
N TYR A 111 5.83 -1.08 9.91
CA TYR A 111 6.02 -0.40 11.19
C TYR A 111 4.76 -0.35 12.08
N MET A 112 3.54 -0.35 11.49
CA MET A 112 2.28 -0.31 12.26
C MET A 112 1.68 -1.69 12.52
N MET A 113 1.59 -2.53 11.49
CA MET A 113 0.99 -3.87 11.58
C MET A 113 2.06 -4.89 11.23
N LYS A 114 2.79 -5.34 12.25
CA LYS A 114 3.87 -6.33 12.09
C LYS A 114 3.26 -7.72 12.15
N SER A 115 3.05 -8.33 10.99
CA SER A 115 2.55 -9.71 10.86
C SER A 115 3.65 -10.75 11.12
N LEU A 116 4.87 -10.49 10.63
CA LEU A 116 6.01 -11.39 10.68
C LEU A 116 7.30 -10.59 10.91
N GLU A 117 8.21 -11.16 11.69
CA GLU A 117 9.56 -10.63 11.84
C GLU A 117 10.37 -10.93 10.57
N ASN A 118 11.21 -9.99 10.14
CA ASN A 118 11.99 -10.08 8.89
C ASN A 118 11.16 -10.17 7.59
N ASP A 119 9.89 -9.81 7.64
CA ASP A 119 9.08 -9.58 6.44
C ASP A 119 9.39 -8.19 5.89
N TYR A 120 10.17 -8.15 4.82
CA TYR A 120 10.59 -6.91 4.18
C TYR A 120 9.79 -6.68 2.90
N GLY A 121 9.54 -5.40 2.59
CA GLY A 121 8.91 -4.98 1.35
C GLY A 121 9.70 -3.87 0.66
N LEU A 122 9.59 -3.84 -0.67
CA LEU A 122 10.05 -2.71 -1.48
C LEU A 122 9.16 -1.49 -1.23
N THR A 123 9.73 -0.46 -0.62
CA THR A 123 9.00 0.73 -0.18
C THR A 123 9.46 1.97 -0.94
N VAL A 124 8.49 2.77 -1.39
CA VAL A 124 8.72 4.08 -1.99
C VAL A 124 9.04 5.11 -0.89
N LYS A 125 10.13 5.87 -1.03
CA LYS A 125 10.61 6.79 0.01
C LYS A 125 10.40 8.26 -0.29
N SER A 126 10.38 8.63 -1.56
CA SER A 126 10.30 10.05 -1.95
C SER A 126 8.89 10.48 -2.34
N LYS A 127 8.48 11.67 -1.88
CA LYS A 127 7.19 12.27 -2.24
C LYS A 127 7.30 13.03 -3.56
N SER A 128 6.27 12.92 -4.40
CA SER A 128 6.16 13.68 -5.65
C SER A 128 7.40 13.57 -6.55
N ARG A 129 7.86 12.33 -6.75
CA ARG A 129 8.94 11.98 -7.69
C ARG A 129 8.46 10.88 -8.62
N LEU A 130 9.05 10.81 -9.81
CA LEU A 130 8.84 9.70 -10.72
C LEU A 130 9.69 8.52 -10.27
N HIS A 131 9.06 7.37 -10.14
CA HIS A 131 9.68 6.14 -9.65
C HIS A 131 9.72 5.12 -10.80
N ALA A 132 10.87 4.50 -11.01
CA ALA A 132 11.01 3.34 -11.87
C ALA A 132 12.14 2.46 -11.34
N ILE A 133 11.84 1.17 -11.23
CA ILE A 133 12.77 0.12 -10.80
C ILE A 133 12.41 -1.15 -11.55
N SER A 134 13.40 -1.96 -11.89
CA SER A 134 13.17 -3.20 -12.61
C SER A 134 14.15 -4.27 -12.19
N LYS A 135 13.73 -5.52 -12.34
CA LYS A 135 14.58 -6.70 -12.22
C LYS A 135 14.50 -7.46 -13.53
N LYS A 136 15.65 -7.89 -14.02
CA LYS A 136 15.72 -8.74 -15.21
C LYS A 136 15.35 -10.17 -14.83
N PHE A 137 14.65 -10.87 -15.71
CA PHE A 137 14.35 -12.28 -15.52
C PHE A 137 15.60 -13.12 -15.82
N ASP A 138 15.81 -14.19 -15.05
CA ASP A 138 16.93 -15.11 -15.26
C ASP A 138 16.85 -15.80 -16.63
N LYS A 139 15.63 -16.05 -17.10
CA LYS A 139 15.33 -16.67 -18.38
C LYS A 139 14.20 -15.95 -19.10
N VAL A 140 14.29 -15.91 -20.43
CA VAL A 140 13.17 -15.53 -21.28
C VAL A 140 12.08 -16.59 -21.13
N PHE A 141 10.83 -16.17 -20.97
CA PHE A 141 9.68 -17.09 -20.93
C PHE A 141 8.70 -16.74 -22.05
N ASN A 142 7.97 -17.74 -22.53
CA ASN A 142 6.91 -17.58 -23.52
C ASN A 142 5.66 -18.29 -22.99
N PRO A 143 4.59 -17.55 -22.61
CA PRO A 143 3.39 -18.16 -22.06
C PRO A 143 2.45 -18.73 -23.13
N LYS A 144 2.80 -18.69 -24.43
CA LYS A 144 1.89 -19.17 -25.50
C LYS A 144 1.47 -20.62 -25.26
N GLY A 145 0.16 -20.85 -25.22
CA GLY A 145 -0.43 -22.17 -24.97
C GLY A 145 -0.41 -22.62 -23.51
N LYS A 146 -0.05 -21.72 -22.57
CA LYS A 146 -0.09 -21.95 -21.12
C LYS A 146 -0.82 -20.78 -20.43
N SER A 147 -1.24 -20.99 -19.20
CA SER A 147 -1.75 -19.89 -18.36
C SER A 147 -0.63 -18.92 -18.03
N PHE A 148 -0.93 -17.62 -18.12
CA PHE A 148 -0.03 -16.55 -17.70
C PHE A 148 -0.58 -15.91 -16.43
N ILE A 149 0.19 -15.95 -15.35
CA ILE A 149 -0.21 -15.48 -14.03
C ILE A 149 0.85 -14.49 -13.54
N ILE A 150 0.39 -13.31 -13.10
CA ILE A 150 1.18 -12.31 -12.38
C ILE A 150 0.37 -11.95 -11.13
N GLN A 151 1.05 -11.86 -9.99
CA GLN A 151 0.50 -11.42 -8.71
C GLN A 151 1.50 -10.51 -8.01
#